data_AF-A0A9E4I2D7-F1
#
_entry.id   AF-A0A9E4I2D7-F1
#
_cell.length_a   1.000
_cell.length_b   1.000
_cell.length_c   1.000
_cell.angle_alpha   90.00
_cell.angle_beta   90.00
_cell.angle_gamma   90.00
#
_symmetry.space_group_name_H-M   'P 1'
#
loop_
_entity.id
_entity.type
_entity.pdbx_description
1 polymer ?
#
loop_
_entity_poly.entity_id
_entity_poly.type
_entity_poly.pdbx_seq_one_letter_code
_entity_poly.pdbx_strand_id
1 'polypeptide(L)'
;MSSSITVRDIDPGDKSWLRREARQIGVSMEELVRRMIREKRTKTERRAKPSEAYARHFGEEHGVELPPPVRCGYKPLSFSTEQWA
;
A
#
# COMPACT_ATOMS: atom_id res chain seq x y z
N MET A 1 -3.68 -24.44 0.64
CA MET A 1 -4.06 -24.05 -0.73
C MET A 1 -2.99 -23.12 -1.27
N SER A 2 -2.29 -23.48 -2.35
CA SER A 2 -1.34 -22.59 -3.02
C SER A 2 -2.10 -21.59 -3.89
N SER A 3 -2.03 -20.30 -3.56
CA SER A 3 -2.55 -19.23 -4.41
C SER A 3 -1.57 -18.93 -5.55
N SER A 4 -2.06 -18.88 -6.78
CA SER A 4 -1.30 -18.46 -7.96
C SER A 4 -1.75 -17.07 -8.41
N ILE A 5 -0.79 -16.23 -8.79
CA ILE A 5 -1.05 -14.89 -9.33
C ILE A 5 -0.34 -14.80 -10.68
N THR A 6 -1.04 -14.33 -11.70
CA THR A 6 -0.49 -14.11 -13.03
C THR A 6 -0.43 -12.62 -13.33
N VAL A 7 0.75 -12.12 -13.70
CA VAL A 7 0.95 -10.74 -14.15
C VAL A 7 1.08 -10.76 -15.67
N ARG A 8 0.14 -10.12 -16.37
CA ARG A 8 0.11 -10.07 -17.83
C ARG A 8 0.93 -8.89 -18.37
N ASP A 9 0.73 -7.72 -17.77
CA ASP A 9 1.34 -6.47 -18.21
C ASP A 9 2.57 -6.15 -17.36
N ILE A 10 3.69 -6.79 -17.71
CA ILE A 10 5.00 -6.44 -17.18
C ILE A 10 5.82 -5.79 -18.28
N ASP A 11 6.55 -4.73 -17.94
CA ASP A 11 7.47 -4.11 -18.88
C ASP A 11 8.46 -5.16 -19.44
N PRO A 12 8.70 -5.20 -20.76
CA PRO A 12 9.62 -6.16 -21.35
C PRO A 12 11.05 -6.07 -20.77
N GLY A 13 11.49 -4.86 -20.40
CA GLY A 13 12.75 -4.60 -19.74
C GLY A 13 12.79 -5.27 -18.36
N ASP A 14 11.76 -5.06 -17.54
CA ASP A 14 11.66 -5.69 -16.22
C ASP A 14 11.64 -7.22 -16.29
N LYS A 15 10.91 -7.78 -17.27
CA LYS A 15 10.88 -9.24 -17.49
C LYS A 15 12.25 -9.79 -17.90
N SER A 16 12.98 -9.05 -18.73
CA SER A 16 14.34 -9.44 -19.15
C SER A 16 15.32 -9.39 -17.97
N TRP A 17 15.20 -8.37 -17.13
CA TRP A 17 15.98 -8.20 -15.91
C TRP A 17 15.72 -9.35 -14.93
N LEU A 18 14.44 -9.68 -14.65
CA LEU A 18 14.05 -10.79 -13.78
C LEU A 18 14.62 -12.13 -14.25
N ARG A 19 14.62 -12.40 -15.55
CA ARG A 19 15.21 -13.63 -16.11
C ARG A 19 16.71 -13.69 -15.92
N ARG A 20 17.41 -12.58 -16.14
CA ARG A 20 18.86 -12.50 -15.97
C ARG A 20 19.25 -12.72 -14.51
N GLU A 21 18.54 -12.05 -13.60
CA GLU A 21 18.76 -12.14 -12.16
C GLU A 21 18.52 -13.57 -11.65
N ALA A 22 17.43 -14.20 -12.10
CA ALA A 22 17.11 -15.58 -11.72
C ALA A 22 18.19 -16.57 -12.18
N ARG A 23 18.73 -16.38 -13.40
CA ARG A 23 19.85 -17.17 -13.91
C ARG A 23 21.12 -16.98 -13.10
N GLN A 24 21.45 -15.75 -12.72
CA GLN A 24 22.64 -15.44 -11.93
C GLN A 24 22.61 -16.13 -10.55
N ILE A 25 21.42 -16.25 -9.95
CA ILE A 25 21.22 -16.87 -8.63
C ILE A 25 20.96 -18.39 -8.77
N GLY A 26 20.79 -18.91 -9.99
CA GLY A 26 20.56 -20.33 -10.25
C GLY A 26 19.17 -20.84 -9.88
N VAL A 27 18.15 -19.96 -9.89
CA VAL A 27 16.77 -20.28 -9.53
C VAL A 27 15.80 -20.03 -10.70
N SER A 28 14.58 -20.55 -10.60
CA SER A 28 13.53 -20.18 -11.55
C SER A 28 13.11 -18.71 -11.34
N MET A 29 12.63 -18.08 -12.40
CA MET A 29 12.12 -16.70 -12.33
C MET A 29 10.96 -16.58 -11.34
N GLU A 30 10.10 -17.59 -11.26
CA GLU A 30 8.98 -17.61 -10.30
C GLU A 30 9.48 -17.66 -8.85
N GLU A 31 10.48 -18.50 -8.57
CA GLU A 31 11.04 -18.63 -7.23
C GLU A 31 11.77 -17.35 -6.80
N LEU A 32 12.47 -16.67 -7.72
CA LEU A 32 13.04 -15.35 -7.47
C LEU A 32 11.95 -14.35 -7.05
N VAL A 33 10.87 -14.25 -7.83
CA VAL A 33 9.76 -13.34 -7.52
C VAL A 33 9.11 -13.70 -6.19
N ARG A 34 8.94 -14.99 -5.89
CA ARG A 34 8.41 -15.47 -4.62
C ARG A 34 9.27 -15.03 -3.44
N ARG A 35 10.60 -15.11 -3.56
CA ARG A 35 11.54 -14.63 -2.54
C ARG A 35 11.45 -13.11 -2.36
N MET A 36 11.42 -12.36 -3.45
CA MET A 36 11.28 -10.90 -3.40
C MET A 36 9.98 -10.48 -2.69
N ILE A 37 8.86 -11.12 -3.01
CA ILE A 37 7.57 -10.84 -2.36
C ILE A 37 7.64 -11.17 -0.87
N ARG A 38 8.21 -12.32 -0.49
CA ARG A 38 8.38 -12.70 0.92
C ARG A 38 9.23 -11.70 1.68
N GLU A 39 10.36 -11.30 1.11
CA GLU A 39 11.27 -10.33 1.74
C GLU A 39 10.59 -8.96 1.92
N LYS A 40 9.87 -8.48 0.91
CA LYS A 40 9.09 -7.25 0.98
C LYS A 40 7.95 -7.35 1.99
N ARG A 41 7.30 -8.51 2.09
CA ARG A 41 6.26 -8.78 3.09
C ARG A 41 6.85 -8.73 4.49
N THR A 42 7.97 -9.41 4.75
CA THR A 42 8.65 -9.35 6.06
C THR A 42 9.10 -7.93 6.41
N LYS A 43 9.60 -7.16 5.42
CA LYS A 43 9.94 -5.74 5.62
C LYS A 43 8.70 -4.88 5.89
N THR A 44 7.56 -5.19 5.26
CA THR A 44 6.29 -4.49 5.47
C THR A 44 5.65 -4.86 6.81
N GLU A 45 5.74 -6.13 7.24
CA GLU A 45 5.28 -6.59 8.56
C GLU A 45 6.11 -6.01 9.70
N ARG A 46 7.34 -5.55 9.44
CA ARG A 46 8.12 -4.74 10.38
C ARG A 46 7.66 -3.28 10.46
N ARG A 47 6.76 -2.81 9.58
CA ARG A 47 6.05 -1.55 9.83
C ARG A 47 5.02 -1.85 10.92
N ALA A 48 5.10 -1.09 12.01
CA ALA A 48 4.20 -1.22 13.15
C ALA A 48 2.77 -1.40 12.63
N LYS A 49 2.11 -2.48 13.06
CA LYS A 49 0.70 -2.68 12.72
C LYS A 49 -0.07 -1.42 13.14
N PRO A 50 -1.14 -1.02 12.43
CA PRO A 50 -1.93 0.14 12.86
C PRO A 50 -2.34 0.05 14.34
N SER A 51 -2.62 -1.17 14.83
CA SER A 51 -2.87 -1.46 16.24
C SER A 51 -1.68 -1.23 17.16
N GLU A 52 -0.46 -1.56 16.73
CA GLU A 52 0.78 -1.31 17.49
C GLU A 52 1.13 0.18 17.49
N ALA A 53 0.92 0.87 16.36
CA ALA A 53 1.06 2.32 16.29
C ALA A 53 0.06 3.02 17.21
N TYR A 54 -1.19 2.54 17.25
CA TYR A 54 -2.22 3.05 18.15
C TYR A 54 -1.87 2.82 19.62
N ALA A 55 -1.50 1.60 20.00
CA ALA A 55 -1.08 1.27 21.38
C ALA A 55 0.15 2.08 21.82
N ARG A 56 1.10 2.35 20.92
CA ARG A 56 2.27 3.17 21.22
C ARG A 56 1.92 4.63 21.50
N HIS A 57 0.93 5.19 20.79
CA HIS A 57 0.57 6.60 20.92
C HIS A 57 -0.49 6.87 21.99
N PHE A 58 -1.42 5.93 22.20
CA PHE A 58 -2.57 6.10 23.09
C PHE A 58 -2.52 5.19 24.33
N GLY A 59 -1.51 4.32 24.44
CA GLY A 59 -1.35 3.40 25.58
C GLY A 59 -2.24 2.16 25.50
N GLU A 60 -2.23 1.36 26.57
CA GLU A 60 -3.07 0.16 26.76
C GLU A 60 -4.50 0.52 27.22
N GLU A 61 -4.76 1.80 27.48
CA GLU A 61 -6.08 2.27 27.91
C GLU A 61 -7.10 2.20 26.77
N HIS A 62 -8.21 1.55 27.08
CA HIS A 62 -9.30 1.22 26.18
C HIS A 62 -9.98 2.46 25.61
N GLY A 63 -9.58 2.87 24.41
CA GLY A 63 -10.38 3.74 23.55
C GLY A 63 -10.49 5.19 24.03
N VAL A 64 -10.09 6.13 23.19
CA VAL A 64 -10.35 7.56 23.43
C VAL A 64 -11.71 7.87 22.79
N GLU A 65 -12.67 8.36 23.57
CA GLU A 65 -13.90 8.92 22.99
C GLU A 65 -13.54 10.18 22.20
N LEU A 66 -13.67 10.09 20.88
CA LEU A 66 -13.50 11.25 20.02
C LEU A 66 -14.74 12.13 20.17
N PRO A 67 -14.56 13.47 20.23
CA PRO A 67 -15.69 14.38 20.19
C PRO A 67 -16.49 14.13 18.90
N PRO A 68 -17.81 14.38 18.91
CA PRO A 68 -18.64 14.17 17.74
C PRO A 68 -18.06 14.94 16.54
N PRO A 69 -18.10 14.35 15.33
CA PRO A 69 -17.51 14.98 14.16
C PRO A 69 -18.14 16.35 13.95
N VAL A 70 -17.32 17.40 13.99
CA VAL A 70 -17.76 18.73 13.62
C VAL A 70 -18.05 18.69 12.12
N ARG A 71 -19.33 18.77 11.74
CA ARG A 71 -19.71 18.95 10.34
C ARG A 71 -19.25 20.34 9.92
N CYS A 72 -18.02 20.43 9.40
CA CYS A 72 -17.57 21.62 8.68
C CYS A 72 -18.42 21.67 7.41
N GLY A 73 -19.50 22.45 7.45
CA GLY A 73 -20.32 22.72 6.27
C GLY A 73 -19.41 23.28 5.20
N TYR A 74 -19.22 22.52 4.11
CA TYR A 74 -18.57 23.04 2.93
C TYR A 74 -19.42 24.23 2.46
N LYS A 75 -18.88 25.45 2.53
CA LYS A 75 -19.55 26.61 1.94
C LYS A 75 -19.51 26.36 0.43
N PRO A 76 -20.65 26.11 -0.25
CA PRO A 76 -20.62 25.88 -1.68
C PRO A 76 -20.03 27.13 -2.36
N LEU A 77 -19.10 26.91 -3.28
CA LEU A 77 -18.58 27.97 -4.15
C LEU A 77 -19.77 28.54 -4.93
N SER A 78 -20.25 29.72 -4.53
CA SER A 78 -21.23 30.47 -5.29
C SER A 78 -20.51 31.14 -6.46
N PHE A 79 -20.72 30.64 -7.66
CA PHE A 79 -20.34 31.36 -8.88
C PHE A 79 -21.40 32.42 -9.15
N SER A 80 -21.08 33.68 -8.89
CA SER A 80 -21.96 34.80 -9.25
C SER A 80 -22.01 34.94 -10.77
N THR A 81 -23.19 34.76 -11.36
CA THR A 81 -23.43 34.76 -12.81
C THR A 81 -23.64 36.15 -13.41
N GLU A 82 -23.02 37.20 -12.87
CA GLU A 82 -23.27 38.59 -13.30
C GLU A 82 -21.99 39.26 -13.81
N GLN A 83 -21.46 38.81 -14.95
CA GLN A 83 -20.55 39.61 -15.78
C GLN A 83 -20.68 39.27 -17.28
N TRP A 84 -21.89 39.16 -17.82
CA TRP A 84 -22.11 39.20 -19.27
C TRP A 84 -23.46 39.86 -19.57
N ALA A 85 -23.49 41.19 -19.45
CA ALA A 85 -24.49 42.06 -20.07
C ALA A 85 -23.81 43.35 -20.54
#